data_AF-A0A7V2CLC4-F1
#
_entry.id   AF-A0A7V2CLC4-F1
#
_cell.length_a   1.000
_cell.length_b   1.000
_cell.length_c   1.000
_cell.angle_alpha   90.00
_cell.angle_beta   90.00
_cell.angle_gamma   90.00
#
_symmetry.space_group_name_H-M   'P 1'
#
loop_
_entity.id
_entity.type
_entity.pdbx_description
1 polymer ?
#
loop_
_entity_poly.entity_id
_entity_poly.type
_entity_poly.pdbx_seq_one_letter_code
_entity_poly.pdbx_strand_id
1 'polypeptide(L)'
;MDARNADTRPDLKPVHSRPAPGFRIAGYSGFTLFLAGFGYAAWLHWQTPIPPDDDAFITYRYAANLLAGSGLTYNPGERVFGVSTPAFVLWSTVLAAVAPWLGVELPQLVVWANTLWLLLAGLGLVELLRRVVLPAEHGLPWLAAALMVLATPVLWGSLLG
;
A
#
# COMPACT_ATOMS: atom_id res chain seq x y z
N MET A 1 -40.88 -51.69 -36.58
CA MET A 1 -39.78 -51.50 -35.62
C MET A 1 -39.57 -50.01 -35.48
N ASP A 2 -40.19 -49.44 -34.46
CA ASP A 2 -40.48 -48.00 -34.35
C ASP A 2 -39.31 -47.28 -33.67
N ALA A 3 -38.73 -46.30 -34.37
CA ALA A 3 -37.71 -45.39 -33.86
C ALA A 3 -38.42 -44.32 -33.03
N ARG A 4 -38.27 -44.33 -31.71
CA ARG A 4 -38.64 -43.20 -30.84
C ARG A 4 -38.14 -43.43 -29.41
N ASN A 5 -36.94 -42.95 -29.12
CA ASN A 5 -36.62 -42.49 -27.77
C ASN A 5 -35.80 -41.21 -27.92
N ALA A 6 -36.51 -40.13 -28.26
CA ALA A 6 -35.96 -38.79 -28.25
C ALA A 6 -35.76 -38.41 -26.78
N ASP A 7 -34.50 -38.25 -26.39
CA ASP A 7 -34.06 -37.73 -25.10
C ASP A 7 -34.56 -36.28 -24.93
N THR A 8 -35.77 -36.11 -24.41
CA THR A 8 -36.33 -34.80 -24.06
C THR A 8 -35.94 -34.45 -22.64
N ARG A 9 -34.66 -34.15 -22.41
CA ARG A 9 -34.26 -33.39 -21.21
C ARG A 9 -34.49 -31.92 -21.51
N PRO A 10 -35.36 -31.21 -20.77
CA PRO A 10 -35.57 -29.79 -21.02
C PRO A 10 -34.27 -29.04 -20.76
N ASP A 11 -33.84 -28.27 -21.75
CA ASP A 11 -32.64 -27.44 -21.75
C ASP A 11 -32.74 -26.40 -20.62
N LEU A 12 -32.30 -26.78 -19.42
CA LEU A 12 -32.17 -25.87 -18.30
C LEU A 12 -31.07 -24.87 -18.62
N LYS A 13 -31.45 -23.69 -19.14
CA LYS A 13 -30.54 -22.56 -19.23
C LYS A 13 -29.96 -22.29 -17.84
N PRO A 14 -28.63 -22.11 -17.70
CA PRO A 14 -28.05 -21.82 -16.40
C PRO A 14 -28.65 -20.52 -15.88
N VAL A 15 -29.43 -20.62 -14.79
CA VAL A 15 -29.93 -19.45 -14.07
C VAL A 15 -28.72 -18.84 -13.38
N HIS A 16 -28.16 -17.78 -13.96
CA HIS A 16 -27.29 -16.87 -13.23
C HIS A 16 -28.15 -16.18 -12.16
N SER A 17 -28.24 -16.80 -10.99
CA SER A 17 -28.91 -16.22 -9.83
C SER A 17 -28.15 -14.98 -9.41
N ARG A 18 -28.76 -13.80 -9.64
CA ARG A 18 -28.21 -12.53 -9.17
C ARG A 18 -28.05 -12.59 -7.64
N PRO A 19 -26.92 -12.10 -7.07
CA PRO A 19 -26.71 -12.05 -5.63
C PRO A 19 -27.91 -11.45 -4.89
N ALA A 20 -28.25 -12.02 -3.74
CA ALA A 20 -29.27 -11.46 -2.86
C ALA A 20 -28.88 -10.03 -2.40
N PRO A 21 -29.82 -9.08 -2.28
CA PRO A 21 -29.53 -7.67 -2.00
C PRO A 21 -28.75 -7.43 -0.69
N GLY A 22 -28.89 -8.29 0.33
CA GLY A 22 -28.11 -8.20 1.58
C GLY A 22 -26.60 -8.38 1.39
N PHE A 23 -26.18 -9.09 0.34
CA PHE A 23 -24.78 -9.34 0.04
C PHE A 23 -24.07 -8.11 -0.54
N ARG A 24 -24.82 -7.26 -1.26
CA ARG A 24 -24.31 -6.00 -1.81
C ARG A 24 -24.03 -4.97 -0.70
N ILE A 25 -24.89 -4.92 0.33
CA ILE A 25 -24.75 -4.00 1.47
C ILE A 25 -23.50 -4.32 2.31
N ALA A 26 -23.19 -5.62 2.50
CA ALA A 26 -21.99 -6.07 3.20
C ALA A 26 -20.68 -5.73 2.44
N GLY A 27 -20.71 -5.67 1.11
CA GLY A 27 -19.59 -5.21 0.30
C GLY A 27 -19.30 -3.72 0.48
N TYR A 28 -20.34 -2.88 0.56
CA TYR A 28 -20.19 -1.43 0.76
C TYR A 28 -19.71 -1.09 2.18
N SER A 29 -20.19 -1.79 3.21
CA SER A 29 -19.73 -1.56 4.59
C SER A 29 -18.27 -1.95 4.78
N GLY A 30 -17.82 -3.08 4.22
CA GLY A 30 -16.42 -3.49 4.24
C GLY A 30 -15.51 -2.50 3.51
N PHE A 31 -15.89 -2.04 2.33
CA PHE A 31 -15.13 -1.04 1.58
C PHE A 31 -15.01 0.29 2.34
N THR A 32 -16.09 0.72 2.99
CA THR A 32 -16.12 1.93 3.80
C THR A 32 -15.18 1.82 5.01
N LEU A 33 -15.19 0.68 5.70
CA LEU A 33 -14.28 0.41 6.83
C LEU A 33 -12.82 0.36 6.38
N PHE A 34 -12.54 -0.22 5.21
CA PHE A 34 -11.19 -0.20 4.62
C PHE A 34 -10.74 1.24 4.35
N LEU A 35 -11.55 2.06 3.68
CA LEU A 35 -11.21 3.46 3.40
C LEU A 35 -10.99 4.26 4.69
N ALA A 36 -11.84 4.06 5.71
CA ALA A 36 -11.70 4.72 7.00
C ALA A 36 -10.41 4.30 7.72
N GLY A 37 -10.13 3.00 7.80
CA GLY A 37 -8.91 2.48 8.41
C GLY A 37 -7.65 2.93 7.66
N PHE A 38 -7.71 2.95 6.33
CA PHE A 38 -6.60 3.40 5.49
C PHE A 38 -6.34 4.90 5.61
N GLY A 39 -7.40 5.72 5.66
CA GLY A 39 -7.30 7.15 5.95
C GLY A 39 -6.73 7.42 7.33
N TYR A 40 -7.14 6.64 8.34
CA TYR A 40 -6.58 6.71 9.69
C TYR A 40 -5.10 6.33 9.73
N ALA A 41 -4.69 5.28 9.02
CA ALA A 41 -3.28 4.89 8.90
C ALA A 41 -2.43 5.98 8.23
N ALA A 42 -2.94 6.62 7.17
CA ALA A 42 -2.25 7.74 6.52
C ALA A 42 -2.14 8.97 7.45
N TRP A 43 -3.18 9.24 8.24
CA TRP A 43 -3.17 10.31 9.25
C TRP A 43 -2.15 10.05 10.35
N LEU A 44 -2.08 8.82 10.87
CA LEU A 44 -1.07 8.42 11.86
C LEU A 44 0.34 8.52 11.30
N HIS A 45 0.58 8.01 10.09
CA HIS A 45 1.87 8.10 9.42
C HIS A 45 2.41 9.55 9.35
N TRP A 46 1.51 10.53 9.25
CA TRP A 46 1.89 11.95 9.25
C TRP A 46 2.26 12.49 10.63
N GLN A 47 1.74 11.89 11.70
CA GLN A 47 1.91 12.33 13.08
C GLN A 47 2.98 11.57 13.86
N THR A 48 3.31 10.36 13.41
CA THR A 48 4.30 9.51 14.08
C THR A 48 5.65 10.23 14.12
N PRO A 49 6.22 10.45 15.32
CA PRO A 49 7.57 10.99 15.44
C PRO A 49 8.56 10.07 14.75
N ILE A 50 9.55 10.66 14.09
CA ILE A 50 10.61 9.90 13.42
C ILE A 50 11.44 9.22 14.50
N PRO A 51 11.44 7.88 14.59
CA PRO A 51 12.33 7.21 15.50
C PRO A 51 13.78 7.58 15.14
N PRO A 52 14.67 7.72 16.11
CA PRO A 52 16.11 7.84 15.85
C PRO A 52 16.69 6.49 15.37
N ASP A 53 16.03 5.81 14.44
CA ASP A 53 16.50 4.57 13.83
C ASP A 53 17.63 4.89 12.84
N ASP A 54 18.79 4.31 13.11
CA ASP A 54 20.08 4.69 12.51
C ASP A 54 20.18 4.33 11.01
N ASP A 55 19.47 3.28 10.57
CA ASP A 55 19.59 2.74 9.20
C ASP A 55 19.10 3.71 8.11
N ALA A 56 18.12 4.56 8.43
CA ALA A 56 17.62 5.57 7.48
C ALA A 56 18.68 6.64 7.18
N PHE A 57 19.51 6.98 8.17
CA PHE A 57 20.57 7.97 8.01
C PHE A 57 21.69 7.49 7.07
N ILE A 58 21.91 6.18 6.98
CA ILE A 58 22.78 5.61 5.94
C ILE A 58 22.27 6.03 4.56
N THR A 59 20.97 5.86 4.29
CA THR A 59 20.34 6.26 3.01
C THR A 59 20.48 7.76 2.77
N TYR A 60 20.23 8.60 3.78
CA TYR A 60 20.33 10.05 3.65
C TYR A 60 21.73 10.53 3.35
N ARG A 61 22.76 9.87 3.89
CA ARG A 61 24.14 10.15 3.57
C ARG A 61 24.47 9.82 2.11
N TYR A 62 24.01 8.68 1.60
CA TYR A 62 24.14 8.36 0.16
C TYR A 62 23.45 9.42 -0.71
N ALA A 63 22.26 9.86 -0.31
CA ALA A 63 21.52 10.91 -1.02
C ALA A 63 22.28 12.25 -1.03
N ALA A 64 22.83 12.65 0.11
CA ALA A 64 23.65 13.86 0.23
C ALA A 64 24.92 13.79 -0.63
N ASN A 65 25.61 12.65 -0.63
CA ASN A 65 26.80 12.43 -1.45
C ASN A 65 26.49 12.45 -2.95
N LEU A 66 25.37 11.84 -3.35
CA LEU A 66 24.91 11.88 -4.73
C LEU A 66 24.58 13.31 -5.16
N LEU A 67 23.87 14.06 -4.32
CA LEU A 67 23.53 15.47 -4.57
C LEU A 67 24.76 16.37 -4.64
N ALA A 68 25.79 16.08 -3.83
CA ALA A 68 27.07 16.78 -3.82
C ALA A 68 28.00 16.39 -4.99
N GLY A 69 27.59 15.47 -5.87
CA GLY A 69 28.39 15.01 -7.00
C GLY A 69 29.49 14.00 -6.65
N SER A 70 29.52 13.47 -5.42
CA SER A 70 30.46 12.42 -5.00
C SER A 70 30.10 11.03 -5.54
N GLY A 71 28.90 10.88 -6.07
CA GLY A 71 28.36 9.61 -6.57
C GLY A 71 27.60 8.82 -5.51
N LEU A 72 27.17 7.62 -5.88
CA LEU A 72 26.35 6.73 -5.05
C LEU A 72 27.24 5.92 -4.09
N THR A 73 27.94 6.61 -3.19
CA THR A 73 28.93 6.04 -2.26
C THR A 73 28.64 6.45 -0.83
N TYR A 74 29.08 5.63 0.13
CA TYR A 74 29.00 5.99 1.54
C TYR A 74 30.10 7.00 1.90
N ASN A 75 31.37 6.64 1.70
CA ASN A 75 32.52 7.54 1.86
C ASN A 75 32.88 8.15 0.50
N PRO A 76 32.98 9.48 0.36
CA PRO A 76 33.50 10.11 -0.85
C PRO A 76 34.90 9.56 -1.20
N GLY A 77 35.11 9.21 -2.47
CA GLY A 77 36.36 8.59 -2.95
C GLY A 77 36.37 7.07 -2.91
N GLU A 78 35.58 6.41 -2.06
CA GLU A 78 35.39 4.96 -2.09
C GLU A 78 34.26 4.59 -3.04
N ARG A 79 34.57 4.02 -4.20
CA ARG A 79 33.57 3.60 -5.20
C ARG A 79 32.91 2.26 -4.83
N VAL A 80 32.38 2.17 -3.62
CA VAL A 80 31.67 1.00 -3.10
C VAL A 80 30.19 1.34 -2.96
N PHE A 81 29.36 0.53 -3.60
CA PHE A 81 27.91 0.61 -3.49
C PHE A 81 27.43 -0.37 -2.41
N GLY A 82 26.86 0.16 -1.33
CA GLY A 82 26.53 -0.63 -0.13
C GLY A 82 25.08 -0.50 0.33
N VAL A 83 24.15 -0.09 -0.53
CA VAL A 83 22.72 0.03 -0.18
C VAL A 83 21.88 -0.99 -0.93
N SER A 84 20.95 -1.63 -0.24
CA SER A 84 19.99 -2.58 -0.82
C SER A 84 18.76 -1.91 -1.45
N THR A 85 18.60 -0.59 -1.25
CA THR A 85 17.42 0.19 -1.63
C THR A 85 17.76 1.38 -2.55
N PRO A 86 18.39 1.17 -3.72
CA PRO A 86 18.83 2.25 -4.61
C PRO A 86 17.71 3.20 -5.03
N ALA A 87 16.50 2.68 -5.28
CA ALA A 87 15.34 3.50 -5.63
C ALA A 87 14.97 4.48 -4.50
N PHE A 88 15.09 4.04 -3.25
CA PHE A 88 14.83 4.87 -2.09
C PHE A 88 15.93 5.93 -1.87
N VAL A 89 17.19 5.63 -2.20
CA VAL A 89 18.25 6.63 -2.24
C VAL A 89 17.96 7.71 -3.27
N LEU A 90 17.56 7.34 -4.49
CA LEU A 90 17.22 8.31 -5.54
C LEU A 90 16.03 9.18 -5.12
N TRP A 91 14.99 8.57 -4.56
CA TRP A 91 13.86 9.29 -4.00
C TRP A 91 14.29 10.29 -2.91
N SER A 92 15.09 9.83 -1.95
CA SER A 92 15.63 10.68 -0.88
C SER A 92 16.54 11.79 -1.41
N THR A 93 17.24 11.57 -2.52
CA THR A 93 18.08 12.58 -3.18
C THR A 93 17.24 13.70 -3.78
N VAL A 94 16.14 13.36 -4.46
CA VAL A 94 15.18 14.34 -4.99
C VAL A 94 14.60 15.17 -3.85
N LEU A 95 14.19 14.52 -2.74
CA LEU A 95 13.67 15.22 -1.58
C LEU A 95 14.73 16.09 -0.89
N ALA A 96 15.97 15.64 -0.80
CA ALA A 96 17.08 16.42 -0.25
C ALA A 96 17.36 17.69 -1.07
N ALA A 97 17.17 17.65 -2.38
CA ALA A 97 17.30 18.83 -3.23
C ALA A 97 16.19 19.87 -2.99
N VAL A 98 14.99 19.42 -2.59
CA VAL A 98 13.80 20.27 -2.40
C VAL A 98 13.63 20.72 -0.94
N ALA A 99 14.11 19.94 0.04
CA ALA A 99 13.99 20.20 1.47
C ALA A 99 14.40 21.63 1.88
N PRO A 100 15.53 22.21 1.41
CA PRO A 100 15.92 23.58 1.74
C PRO A 100 14.91 24.63 1.30
N TRP A 101 14.23 24.40 0.16
CA TRP A 101 13.23 25.32 -0.39
C TRP A 101 11.94 25.33 0.41
N LEU A 102 11.63 24.21 1.08
CA LEU A 102 10.45 24.06 1.92
C LEU A 102 10.72 24.45 3.38
N GLY A 103 11.99 24.61 3.77
CA GLY A 103 12.38 24.85 5.17
C GLY A 103 12.07 23.67 6.09
N VAL A 104 12.08 22.45 5.54
CA VAL A 104 11.73 21.21 6.27
C VAL A 104 12.97 20.32 6.33
N GLU A 105 13.22 19.72 7.50
CA GLU A 105 14.29 18.74 7.66
C GLU A 105 14.06 17.51 6.79
N LEU A 106 15.13 16.99 6.18
CA LEU A 106 15.03 15.87 5.23
C LEU A 106 14.29 14.65 5.81
N PRO A 107 14.57 14.16 7.03
CA PRO A 107 13.85 13.01 7.58
C PRO A 107 12.33 13.25 7.62
N GLN A 108 11.90 14.45 8.02
CA GLN A 108 10.48 14.79 8.11
C GLN A 108 9.82 14.85 6.74
N LEU A 109 10.52 15.45 5.76
CA LEU A 109 10.03 15.51 4.40
C LEU A 109 9.92 14.11 3.78
N VAL A 110 10.87 13.21 4.04
CA VAL A 110 10.85 11.83 3.56
C VAL A 110 9.66 11.06 4.13
N VAL A 111 9.37 11.19 5.43
CA VAL A 111 8.19 10.57 6.04
C VAL A 111 6.91 11.09 5.39
N TRP A 112 6.74 12.40 5.30
CA TRP A 112 5.56 12.99 4.66
C TRP A 112 5.40 12.57 3.21
N ALA A 113 6.48 12.59 2.44
CA ALA A 113 6.46 12.22 1.04
C ALA A 113 6.20 10.71 0.84
N ASN A 114 6.60 9.85 1.79
CA ASN A 114 6.28 8.41 1.76
C ASN A 114 4.80 8.11 1.92
N THR A 115 3.99 9.07 2.39
CA THR A 115 2.52 8.96 2.36
C THR A 115 2.02 8.71 0.94
N LEU A 116 2.67 9.27 -0.09
CA LEU A 116 2.33 9.00 -1.48
C LEU A 116 2.45 7.51 -1.80
N TRP A 117 3.56 6.87 -1.42
CA TRP A 117 3.79 5.44 -1.66
C TRP A 117 2.81 4.57 -0.90
N LEU A 118 2.48 4.96 0.34
CA LEU A 118 1.42 4.31 1.11
C LEU A 118 0.10 4.35 0.34
N LEU A 119 -0.35 5.54 -0.09
CA LEU A 119 -1.60 5.73 -0.83
C LEU A 119 -1.63 4.91 -2.13
N LEU A 120 -0.54 4.93 -2.90
CA LEU A 120 -0.42 4.15 -4.15
C LEU A 120 -0.47 2.65 -3.89
N ALA A 121 0.18 2.16 -2.83
CA ALA A 121 0.10 0.75 -2.44
C ALA A 121 -1.33 0.37 -2.03
N GLY A 122 -2.03 1.22 -1.30
CA GLY A 122 -3.44 1.02 -0.94
C GLY A 122 -4.36 0.97 -2.16
N LEU A 123 -4.16 1.87 -3.14
CA LEU A 123 -4.89 1.85 -4.41
C LEU A 123 -4.60 0.57 -5.21
N GLY A 124 -3.33 0.16 -5.27
CA GLY A 124 -2.91 -1.09 -5.91
C GLY A 124 -3.55 -2.31 -5.25
N LEU A 125 -3.62 -2.34 -3.92
CA LEU A 125 -4.30 -3.39 -3.17
C LEU A 125 -5.81 -3.41 -3.46
N VAL A 126 -6.47 -2.26 -3.46
CA VAL A 126 -7.89 -2.14 -3.85
C VAL A 126 -8.14 -2.71 -5.24
N GLU A 127 -7.30 -2.37 -6.21
CA GLU A 127 -7.44 -2.85 -7.58
C GLU A 127 -7.15 -4.35 -7.71
N LEU A 128 -6.14 -4.85 -6.99
CA LEU A 128 -5.84 -6.28 -6.93
C LEU A 128 -7.01 -7.07 -6.32
N LEU A 129 -7.57 -6.59 -5.21
CA LEU A 129 -8.73 -7.20 -4.56
C LEU A 129 -9.95 -7.17 -5.50
N ARG A 130 -10.15 -6.08 -6.25
CA ARG A 130 -11.20 -5.96 -7.29
C ARG A 130 -11.07 -7.01 -8.39
N ARG A 131 -9.85 -7.29 -8.83
CA ARG A 131 -9.58 -8.24 -9.93
C ARG A 131 -9.60 -9.69 -9.48
N VAL A 132 -9.06 -9.99 -8.30
CA VAL A 132 -8.77 -11.37 -7.87
C VAL A 132 -9.87 -11.90 -6.94
N VAL A 133 -10.41 -11.05 -6.06
CA VAL A 133 -11.26 -11.50 -4.96
C VAL A 133 -12.73 -11.07 -5.12
N LEU A 134 -12.98 -9.88 -5.66
CA LEU A 134 -14.32 -9.31 -5.80
C LEU A 134 -15.13 -9.69 -7.06
N PRO A 135 -14.68 -10.61 -7.96
CA PRO A 135 -15.62 -11.36 -8.78
C PRO A 135 -16.52 -12.27 -7.92
N ALA A 136 -16.05 -12.65 -6.73
CA ALA A 136 -16.86 -13.34 -5.74
C ALA A 136 -17.66 -12.30 -4.92
N GLU A 137 -18.93 -12.58 -4.73
CA GLU A 137 -19.96 -11.64 -4.30
C GLU A 137 -19.78 -11.14 -2.82
N HIS A 138 -18.69 -11.51 -2.14
CA HIS A 138 -18.55 -11.57 -0.68
C HIS A 138 -17.88 -10.30 -0.09
N GLY A 139 -18.36 -9.82 1.07
CA GLY A 139 -17.77 -8.70 1.83
C GLY A 139 -16.56 -9.07 2.72
N LEU A 140 -16.29 -10.37 2.87
CA LEU A 140 -15.17 -10.92 3.68
C LEU A 140 -13.77 -10.40 3.29
N PRO A 141 -13.44 -10.17 2.00
CA PRO A 141 -12.12 -9.66 1.59
C PRO A 141 -11.85 -8.24 2.10
N TRP A 142 -12.88 -7.39 2.14
CA TRP A 142 -12.75 -6.04 2.64
C TRP A 142 -12.58 -6.00 4.16
N LEU A 143 -13.28 -6.88 4.88
CA LEU A 143 -13.07 -7.06 6.31
C LEU A 143 -11.65 -7.53 6.61
N ALA A 144 -11.12 -8.50 5.85
CA ALA A 144 -9.75 -8.96 5.99
C ALA A 144 -8.73 -7.83 5.69
N ALA A 145 -8.96 -7.04 4.65
CA ALA A 145 -8.10 -5.89 4.33
C ALA A 145 -8.15 -4.81 5.44
N ALA A 146 -9.34 -4.52 5.98
CA ALA A 146 -9.49 -3.58 7.09
C ALA A 146 -8.80 -4.09 8.36
N LEU A 147 -8.96 -5.37 8.70
CA LEU A 147 -8.26 -5.99 9.83
C LEU A 147 -6.74 -5.99 9.65
N MET A 148 -6.25 -6.20 8.43
CA MET A 148 -4.81 -6.16 8.14
C MET A 148 -4.24 -4.75 8.32
N VAL A 149 -4.98 -3.71 7.90
CA VAL A 149 -4.60 -2.31 8.15
C VAL A 149 -4.61 -2.02 9.66
N LEU A 150 -5.65 -2.46 10.37
CA LEU A 150 -5.79 -2.26 11.82
C LEU A 150 -4.80 -3.08 12.66
N ALA A 151 -4.27 -4.18 12.14
CA ALA A 151 -3.30 -5.03 12.82
C ALA A 151 -1.85 -4.53 12.66
N THR A 152 -1.61 -3.42 11.95
CA THR A 152 -0.24 -2.94 11.70
C THR A 152 0.49 -2.57 13.00
N PRO A 153 1.75 -3.02 13.20
CA PRO A 153 2.54 -2.73 14.39
C PRO A 153 2.68 -1.24 14.73
N VAL A 154 2.60 -0.38 13.71
CA VAL A 154 2.60 1.09 13.83
C VAL A 154 1.43 1.59 14.71
N LEU A 155 0.25 0.97 14.59
CA LEU A 155 -0.91 1.29 15.44
C LEU A 155 -0.66 0.91 16.90
N TRP A 156 -0.12 -0.28 17.12
CA TRP A 156 0.16 -0.78 18.49
C TRP A 156 1.26 0.03 19.17
N GLY A 157 2.31 0.42 18.43
CA GLY A 157 3.38 1.28 18.94
C GLY A 157 2.88 2.68 19.34
N SER A 158 1.88 3.22 18.66
CA SER A 158 1.27 4.51 18.99
C SER A 158 0.32 4.48 20.20
N LEU A 159 -0.22 3.32 20.56
CA LEU A 159 -1.16 3.14 21.68
C LEU A 159 -0.48 2.77 23.01
N LEU A 160 0.75 2.27 22.95
CA LEU A 160 1.53 1.83 24.11
C LEU A 160 2.61 2.86 24.53
N GLY A 161 2.67 4.01 23.83
CA GLY A 161 3.55 5.13 24.12
C GLY A 161 2.91 6.19 25.00
#